data_AF-A0A328HEZ5-F1
#
_entry.id   AF-A0A328HEZ5-F1
#
_cell.length_a   1.000
_cell.length_b   1.000
_cell.length_c   1.000
_cell.angle_alpha   90.00
_cell.angle_beta   90.00
_cell.angle_gamma   90.00
#
_symmetry.space_group_name_H-M   'P 1'
#
loop_
_entity.id
_entity.type
_entity.pdbx_description
1 polymer ?
#
loop_
_entity_poly.entity_id
_entity_poly.type
_entity_poly.pdbx_seq_one_letter_code
_entity_poly.pdbx_strand_id
1 'polypeptide(L)'
;MSEGLGEWDDELDDTAAVTEPAGEDSDAPELFYPNVAEFVSGKLATTYRRQLNVQGGVTWCPQWWKHAEAISRLEALWRAWEFLRLDGTTGMSVWWRDHADHHMSVLLSTDGPFKGCTPDDGHRTKLAPLPCEEPPAGLF
;
A
#
# COMPACT_ATOMS: atom_id res chain seq x y z
N MET A 1 63.32 -32.36 -18.00
CA MET A 1 62.36 -31.39 -17.45
C MET A 1 61.03 -31.72 -18.14
N SER A 2 60.30 -32.78 -17.77
CA SER A 2 59.54 -32.92 -16.50
C SER A 2 58.65 -31.68 -16.35
N GLU A 3 57.32 -31.70 -16.32
CA GLU A 3 56.24 -32.68 -16.07
C GLU A 3 54.99 -32.03 -16.74
N GLY A 4 53.99 -32.66 -17.33
CA GLY A 4 53.20 -33.81 -16.90
C GLY A 4 51.72 -33.40 -16.90
N LEU A 5 50.85 -34.30 -17.40
CA LEU A 5 49.43 -34.44 -17.08
C LEU A 5 48.49 -33.37 -17.71
N GLY A 6 47.45 -33.69 -18.47
CA GLY A 6 46.81 -34.94 -18.89
C GLY A 6 45.53 -34.54 -19.62
N GLU A 7 45.20 -35.24 -20.70
CA GLU A 7 43.88 -35.19 -21.31
C GLU A 7 42.86 -35.81 -20.33
N TRP A 8 41.84 -35.04 -19.97
CA TRP A 8 40.65 -35.53 -19.27
C TRP A 8 39.45 -34.92 -20.01
N ASP A 9 38.84 -35.74 -20.87
CA ASP A 9 37.45 -35.60 -21.29
C ASP A 9 36.57 -35.72 -20.04
N ASP A 10 35.78 -34.69 -19.74
CA ASP A 10 34.64 -34.82 -18.84
C ASP A 10 33.49 -33.96 -19.36
N GLU A 11 32.69 -34.63 -20.18
CA GLU A 11 31.32 -34.29 -20.55
C GLU A 11 30.49 -34.13 -19.27
N LEU A 12 30.24 -32.89 -18.86
CA LEU A 12 29.29 -32.59 -17.79
C LEU A 12 28.05 -31.96 -18.40
N ASP A 13 27.19 -32.88 -18.85
CA ASP A 13 25.73 -32.88 -18.75
C ASP A 13 25.12 -31.59 -18.16
N ASP A 14 24.59 -30.77 -19.06
CA ASP A 14 23.80 -29.56 -18.77
C ASP A 14 22.40 -29.98 -18.27
N THR A 15 22.34 -30.60 -17.10
CA THR A 15 21.08 -30.79 -16.38
C THR A 15 20.77 -29.53 -15.60
N ALA A 16 20.17 -28.56 -16.31
CA ALA A 16 19.46 -27.45 -15.70
C ALA A 16 18.43 -28.00 -14.71
N ALA A 17 18.77 -27.95 -13.41
CA ALA A 17 17.86 -28.27 -12.33
C ALA A 17 16.65 -27.34 -12.43
N VAL A 18 15.55 -27.89 -12.94
CA VAL A 18 14.22 -27.26 -12.90
C VAL A 18 13.90 -27.06 -11.42
N THR A 19 14.10 -25.82 -10.95
CA THR A 19 13.64 -25.42 -9.63
C THR A 19 12.14 -25.24 -9.75
N GLU A 20 11.37 -26.28 -9.42
CA GLU A 20 9.94 -26.13 -9.24
C GLU A 20 9.69 -25.11 -8.12
N PRO A 21 8.80 -24.11 -8.30
CA PRO A 21 8.50 -23.19 -7.24
C PRO A 21 7.79 -23.97 -6.14
N ALA A 22 8.37 -23.96 -4.93
CA ALA A 22 7.71 -24.45 -3.74
C ALA A 22 6.37 -23.72 -3.59
N GLY A 23 5.27 -24.48 -3.65
CA GLY A 23 3.96 -24.00 -3.31
C GLY A 23 3.94 -23.61 -1.84
N GLU A 24 3.95 -22.31 -1.57
CA GLU A 24 3.61 -21.78 -0.26
C GLU A 24 2.08 -21.83 -0.13
N ASP A 25 1.57 -22.87 0.53
CA ASP A 25 0.22 -22.83 1.11
C ASP A 25 0.21 -21.74 2.19
N SER A 26 0.02 -20.49 1.76
CA SER A 26 -0.19 -19.37 2.66
C SER A 26 -1.56 -19.57 3.30
N ASP A 27 -1.60 -19.92 4.59
CA ASP A 27 -2.82 -20.01 5.41
C ASP A 27 -3.43 -18.62 5.70
N ALA A 28 -3.13 -17.63 4.85
CA ALA A 28 -3.68 -16.29 4.94
C ALA A 28 -5.14 -16.32 4.45
N PRO A 29 -6.08 -15.72 5.20
CA PRO A 29 -7.46 -15.65 4.76
C PRO A 29 -7.56 -14.91 3.42
N GLU A 30 -8.41 -15.45 2.53
CA GLU A 30 -8.67 -14.86 1.22
C GLU A 30 -9.16 -13.42 1.36
N LEU A 31 -8.53 -12.50 0.62
CA LEU A 31 -8.90 -11.09 0.60
C LEU A 31 -10.27 -10.92 -0.04
N PHE A 32 -11.17 -10.19 0.62
CA PHE A 32 -12.50 -9.90 0.05
C PHE A 32 -12.42 -8.83 -1.03
N TYR A 33 -11.65 -7.77 -0.79
CA TYR A 33 -11.24 -6.85 -1.84
C TYR A 33 -9.80 -7.20 -2.27
N PRO A 34 -9.55 -7.45 -3.55
CA PRO A 34 -8.24 -7.93 -4.01
C PRO A 34 -7.12 -6.89 -3.92
N ASN A 35 -7.47 -5.60 -3.80
CA ASN A 35 -6.52 -4.51 -3.64
C ASN A 35 -7.20 -3.27 -3.02
N VAL A 36 -6.38 -2.30 -2.62
CA VAL A 36 -6.84 -1.03 -2.04
C VAL A 36 -7.78 -0.24 -2.98
N ALA A 37 -7.62 -0.34 -4.30
CA ALA A 37 -8.46 0.41 -5.23
C ALA A 37 -9.91 -0.10 -5.23
N GLU A 38 -10.09 -1.43 -5.26
CA GLU A 38 -11.40 -2.09 -5.13
C GLU A 38 -12.03 -1.85 -3.75
N PHE A 39 -11.21 -1.86 -2.70
CA PHE A 39 -11.69 -1.48 -1.37
C PHE A 39 -12.18 -0.03 -1.32
N VAL A 40 -11.44 0.91 -1.92
CA VAL A 40 -11.80 2.33 -1.92
C VAL A 40 -13.10 2.57 -2.69
N SER A 41 -13.22 2.02 -3.89
CA SER A 41 -14.41 2.20 -4.75
C SER A 41 -15.63 1.42 -4.23
N GLY A 42 -15.44 0.17 -3.80
CA GLY A 42 -16.51 -0.74 -3.41
C GLY A 42 -17.01 -0.55 -1.98
N LYS A 43 -16.12 -0.19 -1.04
CA LYS A 43 -16.44 -0.06 0.39
C LYS A 43 -16.29 1.34 0.93
N LEU A 44 -15.11 1.93 0.82
CA LEU A 44 -14.79 3.14 1.58
C LEU A 44 -15.60 4.34 1.08
N ALA A 45 -15.57 4.63 -0.21
CA ALA A 45 -16.26 5.77 -0.80
C ALA A 45 -17.80 5.64 -0.71
N THR A 46 -18.31 4.41 -0.74
CA THR A 46 -19.76 4.14 -0.66
C THR A 46 -20.28 4.28 0.78
N THR A 47 -19.48 3.92 1.78
CA THR A 47 -19.87 3.97 3.20
C THR A 47 -19.47 5.26 3.91
N TYR A 48 -18.30 5.83 3.61
CA TYR A 48 -17.78 7.06 4.23
C TYR A 48 -18.24 8.31 3.46
N ARG A 49 -19.55 8.59 3.50
CA ARG A 49 -20.14 9.73 2.78
C ARG A 49 -20.06 11.02 3.61
N ARG A 50 -19.55 12.10 3.02
CA ARG A 50 -19.45 13.44 3.64
C ARG A 50 -19.76 14.52 2.61
N GLN A 51 -20.24 15.66 3.08
CA GLN A 51 -20.27 16.86 2.24
C GLN A 51 -18.83 17.37 2.10
N LEU A 52 -18.33 17.37 0.88
CA LEU A 52 -17.00 17.89 0.58
C LEU A 52 -17.12 19.40 0.37
N ASN A 53 -16.39 20.18 1.17
CA ASN A 53 -16.35 21.62 1.08
C ASN A 53 -14.95 22.09 1.46
N VAL A 54 -14.15 22.40 0.44
CA VAL A 54 -12.75 22.82 0.63
C VAL A 54 -12.69 24.11 1.45
N GLN A 55 -13.63 25.03 1.28
CA GLN A 55 -13.72 26.26 2.10
C GLN A 55 -14.14 25.96 3.54
N GLY A 56 -14.89 24.88 3.74
CA GLY A 56 -15.31 24.36 5.06
C GLY A 56 -14.32 23.39 5.70
N GLY A 57 -13.09 23.28 5.16
CA GLY A 57 -12.02 22.48 5.75
C GLY A 57 -12.00 21.00 5.37
N VAL A 58 -12.91 20.54 4.50
CA VAL A 58 -13.04 19.13 4.09
C VAL A 58 -12.80 18.98 2.60
N THR A 59 -11.80 18.19 2.21
CA THR A 59 -11.47 17.93 0.79
C THR A 59 -11.29 16.44 0.51
N TRP A 60 -11.35 16.09 -0.77
CA TRP A 60 -10.99 14.76 -1.27
C TRP A 60 -10.39 14.92 -2.66
N CYS A 61 -9.34 14.16 -2.97
CA CYS A 61 -8.84 14.05 -4.33
C CYS A 61 -9.45 12.81 -5.00
N PRO A 62 -10.23 12.94 -6.08
CA PRO A 62 -10.75 11.78 -6.82
C PRO A 62 -9.63 10.94 -7.44
N GLN A 63 -8.46 11.52 -7.67
CA GLN A 63 -7.24 10.85 -8.13
C GLN A 63 -6.29 10.57 -6.97
N TRP A 64 -6.82 10.04 -5.86
CA TRP A 64 -6.08 9.79 -4.62
C TRP A 64 -4.80 8.97 -4.82
N TRP A 65 -4.76 8.09 -5.83
CA TRP A 65 -3.60 7.27 -6.21
C TRP A 65 -2.41 8.09 -6.74
N LYS A 66 -2.55 9.41 -6.90
CA LYS A 66 -1.43 10.33 -7.20
C LYS A 66 -0.73 10.85 -5.94
N HIS A 67 -1.18 10.44 -4.76
CA HIS A 67 -0.65 10.89 -3.47
C HIS A 67 -0.07 9.70 -2.69
N ALA A 68 1.25 9.60 -2.57
CA ALA A 68 1.92 8.48 -1.90
C ALA A 68 1.46 8.30 -0.45
N GLU A 69 1.32 9.39 0.31
CA GLU A 69 0.79 9.32 1.69
C GLU A 69 -0.66 8.81 1.71
N ALA A 70 -1.50 9.22 0.75
CA ALA A 70 -2.87 8.75 0.69
C ALA A 70 -2.94 7.25 0.38
N ILE A 71 -2.13 6.75 -0.56
CA ILE A 71 -2.01 5.31 -0.83
C ILE A 71 -1.66 4.56 0.45
N SER A 72 -0.61 4.99 1.16
CA SER A 72 -0.16 4.33 2.39
C SER A 72 -1.25 4.28 3.47
N ARG A 73 -1.98 5.38 3.67
CA ARG A 73 -3.09 5.44 4.64
C ARG A 73 -4.27 4.55 4.22
N LEU A 74 -4.63 4.56 2.94
CA LEU A 74 -5.74 3.76 2.41
C LEU A 74 -5.41 2.26 2.42
N GLU A 75 -4.16 1.90 2.15
CA GLU A 75 -3.64 0.53 2.30
C GLU A 75 -3.74 0.07 3.76
N ALA A 76 -3.33 0.90 4.72
CA ALA A 76 -3.48 0.58 6.14
C ALA A 76 -4.95 0.38 6.55
N LEU A 77 -5.86 1.23 6.04
CA LEU A 77 -7.30 1.08 6.25
C LEU A 77 -7.86 -0.21 5.67
N TRP A 78 -7.47 -0.55 4.45
CA TRP A 78 -7.90 -1.77 3.77
C TRP A 78 -7.39 -3.01 4.51
N ARG A 79 -6.10 -3.08 4.85
CA ARG A 79 -5.51 -4.19 5.59
C ARG A 79 -6.15 -4.39 6.97
N ALA A 80 -6.40 -3.30 7.70
CA ALA A 80 -7.12 -3.37 8.96
C ALA A 80 -8.57 -3.85 8.77
N TRP A 81 -9.24 -3.44 7.69
CA TRP A 81 -10.59 -3.90 7.37
C TRP A 81 -10.63 -5.40 7.03
N GLU A 82 -9.71 -5.89 6.20
CA GLU A 82 -9.62 -7.31 5.82
C GLU A 82 -9.39 -8.21 7.03
N PHE A 83 -8.58 -7.75 7.98
CA PHE A 83 -8.37 -8.47 9.23
C PHE A 83 -9.61 -8.42 10.13
N LEU A 84 -10.13 -7.22 10.40
CA LEU A 84 -11.21 -7.03 11.38
C LEU A 84 -12.58 -7.46 10.89
N ARG A 85 -12.82 -7.59 9.58
CA ARG A 85 -14.11 -8.10 9.05
C ARG A 85 -14.37 -9.56 9.42
N LEU A 86 -13.31 -10.31 9.75
CA LEU A 86 -13.40 -11.71 10.15
C LEU A 86 -13.88 -11.86 11.61
N ASP A 87 -13.74 -10.80 12.41
CA ASP A 87 -14.35 -10.74 13.75
C ASP A 87 -15.80 -10.26 13.66
N GLY A 88 -16.72 -11.23 13.74
CA GLY A 88 -18.16 -10.98 13.76
C GLY A 88 -18.70 -10.36 15.07
N THR A 89 -17.86 -10.17 16.09
CA THR A 89 -18.28 -9.56 17.37
C THR A 89 -18.09 -8.05 17.34
N THR A 90 -16.85 -7.58 17.46
CA THR A 90 -16.53 -6.14 17.62
C THR A 90 -15.66 -5.59 16.51
N GLY A 91 -15.18 -6.45 15.60
CA GLY A 91 -14.21 -6.10 14.57
C GLY A 91 -14.58 -4.87 13.77
N MET A 92 -15.83 -4.77 13.30
CA MET A 92 -16.28 -3.57 12.58
C MET A 92 -16.32 -2.31 13.45
N SER A 93 -16.69 -2.42 14.74
CA SER A 93 -16.69 -1.27 15.65
C SER A 93 -15.26 -0.80 15.94
N VAL A 94 -14.32 -1.73 16.12
CA VAL A 94 -12.89 -1.45 16.28
C VAL A 94 -12.34 -0.81 15.02
N TRP A 95 -12.67 -1.34 13.84
CA TRP A 95 -12.22 -0.79 12.57
C TRP A 95 -12.64 0.67 12.39
N TRP A 96 -13.90 1.00 12.70
CA TRP A 96 -14.37 2.37 12.63
C TRP A 96 -13.62 3.30 13.59
N ARG A 97 -13.60 2.93 14.87
CA ARG A 97 -13.07 3.76 15.96
C ARG A 97 -11.56 3.98 15.83
N ASP A 98 -10.81 2.91 15.58
CA ASP A 98 -9.35 2.93 15.71
C ASP A 98 -8.63 3.17 14.38
N HIS A 99 -9.28 2.87 13.24
CA HIS A 99 -8.66 2.96 11.93
C HIS A 99 -9.36 3.96 11.03
N ALA A 100 -10.64 3.72 10.69
CA ALA A 100 -11.37 4.50 9.70
C ALA A 100 -11.44 5.98 10.10
N ASP A 101 -11.94 6.29 11.30
CA ASP A 101 -12.13 7.68 11.72
C ASP A 101 -10.80 8.41 11.87
N HIS A 102 -9.75 7.73 12.35
CA HIS A 102 -8.41 8.30 12.43
C HIS A 102 -7.87 8.69 11.04
N HIS A 103 -7.72 7.71 10.13
CA HIS A 103 -7.11 7.99 8.83
C HIS A 103 -7.98 8.89 7.95
N MET A 104 -9.31 8.75 8.01
CA MET A 104 -10.22 9.59 7.23
C MET A 104 -10.22 11.03 7.73
N SER A 105 -10.06 11.29 9.03
CA SER A 105 -9.91 12.66 9.53
C SER A 105 -8.71 13.37 8.91
N VAL A 106 -7.60 12.65 8.74
CA VAL A 106 -6.37 13.19 8.13
C VAL A 106 -6.51 13.33 6.61
N LEU A 107 -7.04 12.31 5.93
CA LEU A 107 -7.25 12.33 4.49
C LEU A 107 -8.18 13.46 4.05
N LEU A 108 -9.26 13.69 4.81
CA LEU A 108 -10.25 14.71 4.50
C LEU A 108 -9.82 16.12 4.91
N SER A 109 -8.77 16.27 5.71
CA SER A 109 -8.26 17.57 6.11
C SER A 109 -7.74 18.34 4.90
N THR A 110 -8.11 19.62 4.80
CA THR A 110 -7.56 20.55 3.79
C THR A 110 -6.07 20.84 3.98
N ASP A 111 -5.53 20.60 5.17
CA ASP A 111 -4.09 20.61 5.44
C ASP A 111 -3.42 19.23 5.34
N GLY A 112 -4.20 18.21 4.97
CA GLY A 112 -3.74 16.83 4.84
C GLY A 112 -3.14 16.48 3.47
N PRO A 113 -3.08 15.18 3.13
CA PRO A 113 -2.43 14.67 1.92
C PRO A 113 -2.98 15.24 0.61
N PHE A 114 -4.24 15.67 0.61
CA PHE A 114 -4.92 16.24 -0.55
C PHE A 114 -4.89 17.77 -0.58
N LYS A 115 -4.00 18.41 0.19
CA LYS A 115 -3.89 19.88 0.21
C LYS A 115 -3.75 20.46 -1.19
N GLY A 116 -4.69 21.32 -1.53
CA GLY A 116 -4.75 22.02 -2.81
C GLY A 116 -5.43 21.25 -3.94
N CYS A 117 -5.84 19.99 -3.74
CA CYS A 117 -6.78 19.28 -4.60
C CYS A 117 -8.22 19.67 -4.26
N THR A 118 -9.12 19.54 -5.22
CA THR A 118 -10.56 19.72 -5.01
C THR A 118 -11.30 18.51 -5.58
N PRO A 119 -12.52 18.22 -5.10
CA PRO A 119 -13.33 17.14 -5.65
C PRO A 119 -13.63 17.34 -7.14
N ASP A 120 -13.85 18.59 -7.56
CA ASP A 120 -14.27 18.94 -8.92
C ASP A 120 -13.10 19.09 -9.91
N ASP A 121 -11.95 19.64 -9.47
CA ASP A 121 -10.79 19.86 -10.36
C ASP A 121 -9.76 18.72 -10.31
N GLY A 122 -9.88 17.79 -9.36
CA GLY A 122 -8.98 16.66 -9.24
C GLY A 122 -7.61 16.98 -8.61
N HIS A 123 -6.59 16.22 -9.02
CA HIS A 123 -5.24 16.29 -8.45
C HIS A 123 -4.48 17.56 -8.87
N ARG A 124 -3.84 18.22 -7.90
CA ARG A 124 -2.90 19.30 -8.15
C ARG A 124 -1.55 18.99 -7.51
N THR A 125 -0.48 19.03 -8.31
CA THR A 125 0.89 18.80 -7.84
C THR A 125 1.42 20.07 -7.16
N LYS A 126 1.04 20.27 -5.88
CA LYS A 126 1.46 21.44 -5.09
C LYS A 126 2.44 21.13 -3.97
N LEU A 127 2.50 19.88 -3.50
CA LEU A 127 3.35 19.48 -2.37
C LEU A 127 4.64 18.83 -2.90
N ALA A 128 5.78 19.38 -2.49
CA ALA A 128 7.07 18.73 -2.68
C ALA A 128 7.33 17.73 -1.54
N PRO A 129 8.16 16.69 -1.77
CA PRO A 129 8.66 15.84 -0.69
C PRO A 129 9.33 16.65 0.42
N LEU A 130 9.38 16.08 1.62
CA LEU A 130 10.11 16.70 2.73
C LEU A 130 11.60 16.81 2.36
N PRO A 131 12.25 17.94 2.68
CA PRO A 131 13.70 18.04 2.60
C PRO A 131 14.33 16.93 3.44
N CYS A 132 15.18 16.12 2.81
CA CYS A 132 15.85 15.00 3.45
C CYS A 132 17.28 14.96 2.92
N GLU A 133 18.25 15.20 3.79
CA GLU A 133 19.66 15.06 3.48
C GLU A 133 20.11 13.63 3.77
N GLU A 134 21.06 13.12 2.99
CA GLU A 134 21.60 11.78 3.21
C GLU A 134 22.36 11.75 4.55
N PRO A 135 22.11 10.75 5.41
CA PRO A 135 22.85 10.64 6.65
C PRO A 135 24.34 10.34 6.39
N PRO A 136 25.25 10.77 7.27
CA PRO A 136 26.66 10.42 7.16
C PRO A 136 26.89 8.90 7.06
N ALA A 137 27.87 8.51 6.25
CA ALA A 137 28.24 7.10 6.11
C ALA A 137 28.59 6.46 7.47
N GLY A 138 27.97 5.31 7.77
CA GLY A 138 28.20 4.54 9.00
C GLY A 138 27.37 4.95 10.22
N LEU A 139 26.35 5.82 10.05
CA LEU A 139 25.47 6.24 11.15
C LEU A 139 24.34 5.24 11.46
N PHE A 140 23.99 4.36 10.52
CA PHE A 140 22.95 3.33 10.63
C PHE A 140 23.47 1.96 10.20
#